data_AF-A0A7G8ZJZ0-F1
#
_entry.id   AF-A0A7G8ZJZ0-F1
#
_cell.length_a   1.000
_cell.length_b   1.000
_cell.length_c   1.000
_cell.angle_alpha   90.00
_cell.angle_beta   90.00
_cell.angle_gamma   90.00
#
_symmetry.space_group_name_H-M   'P 1'
#
loop_
_entity.id
_entity.type
_entity.pdbx_description
1 polymer ?
#
loop_
_entity_poly.entity_id
_entity_poly.type
_entity_poly.pdbx_seq_one_letter_code
_entity_poly.pdbx_strand_id
1 'polypeptide(L)' 'MAPGIWQILIIVVLIALLFGAGRISGLMGEVAKGITSFRKGLKEGEDGTDKDEGGNASISENAASEETTTASREDEKTRN' A
#
# COMPACT_ATOMS: atom_id res chain seq x y z
N MET A 1 -11.24 29.38 -8.64
CA MET A 1 -10.76 29.02 -7.30
C MET A 1 -10.48 27.53 -7.29
N ALA A 2 -9.23 27.11 -7.42
CA ALA A 2 -8.89 25.70 -7.31
C ALA A 2 -8.82 25.32 -5.82
N PRO A 3 -9.29 24.13 -5.43
CA PRO A 3 -9.06 23.64 -4.08
C PRO A 3 -7.55 23.55 -3.85
N GLY A 4 -7.09 24.12 -2.74
CA GLY A 4 -5.69 24.03 -2.34
C GLY A 4 -5.31 22.61 -1.92
N ILE A 5 -4.01 22.39 -1.81
CA ILE A 5 -3.42 21.10 -1.41
C ILE A 5 -4.00 20.63 -0.06
N TRP A 6 -4.26 21.55 0.86
CA TRP A 6 -4.85 21.28 2.16
C TRP A 6 -6.28 20.71 2.09
N GLN A 7 -7.10 21.20 1.17
CA GLN A 7 -8.47 20.72 0.96
C GLN A 7 -8.46 19.31 0.36
N ILE A 8 -7.54 19.05 -0.58
CA ILE A 8 -7.40 17.74 -1.23
C ILE A 8 -7.03 16.67 -0.19
N LEU A 9 -6.08 16.95 0.72
CA LEU A 9 -5.72 16.01 1.79
C LEU A 9 -6.92 15.64 2.67
N ILE A 10 -7.73 16.63 3.07
CA ILE A 10 -8.93 16.40 3.89
C ILE A 10 -9.92 15.46 3.17
N ILE A 11 -10.13 15.66 1.87
CA ILE A 11 -11.03 14.83 1.06
C ILE A 11 -10.50 13.38 0.98
N VAL A 12 -9.19 13.20 0.77
CA VAL A 12 -8.57 11.88 0.71
C VAL A 12 -8.75 11.11 2.02
N VAL A 13 -8.60 11.78 3.17
CA VAL A 13 -8.80 11.17 4.49
C VAL A 13 -10.26 10.71 4.67
N LEU A 14 -11.24 11.53 4.26
CA LEU A 14 -12.65 11.15 4.34
C LEU A 14 -12.97 9.91 3.48
N ILE A 15 -12.43 9.85 2.26
CA ILE A 15 -12.59 8.70 1.37
C ILE A 15 -11.91 7.46 2.00
N ALA A 16 -10.72 7.62 2.56
CA ALA A 16 -10.02 6.53 3.24
C ALA A 16 -10.80 5.97 4.44
N LEU A 17 -11.49 6.83 5.19
CA LEU A 17 -12.35 6.41 6.30
C LEU A 17 -13.64 5.74 5.83
N LEU A 18 -14.26 6.22 4.74
CA LEU A 18 -15.50 5.67 4.19
C LEU A 18 -15.31 4.27 3.59
N PHE A 19 -14.20 4.08 2.88
CA PHE A 19 -13.89 2.83 2.19
C PHE A 19 -13.01 1.89 3.02
N GLY A 20 -12.31 2.41 4.04
CA GLY A 20 -11.38 1.68 4.89
C GLY A 20 -10.03 1.42 4.22
N ALA A 21 -8.94 1.49 4.99
CA ALA A 21 -7.57 1.28 4.48
C ALA A 21 -7.35 -0.09 3.83
N GLY A 22 -8.04 -1.14 4.33
CA GLY A 22 -7.91 -2.51 3.82
C GLY A 22 -8.46 -2.71 2.40
N ARG A 23 -9.45 -1.92 1.96
CA ARG A 23 -9.97 -1.99 0.58
C ARG A 23 -9.09 -1.24 -0.41
N ILE A 24 -8.41 -0.20 0.03
CA ILE A 24 -7.60 0.67 -0.83
C ILE A 24 -6.23 0.04 -1.10
N SER A 25 -5.66 -0.72 -0.16
CA SER A 25 -4.32 -1.32 -0.29
C SER A 25 -4.19 -2.26 -1.50
N GLY A 26 -5.14 -3.19 -1.68
CA GLY A 26 -5.15 -4.10 -2.84
C GLY A 26 -5.32 -3.37 -4.18
N LEU A 27 -6.31 -2.46 -4.22
CA LEU A 27 -6.61 -1.65 -5.41
C LEU A 27 -5.44 -0.74 -5.81
N MET A 28 -4.74 -0.17 -4.83
CA MET A 28 -3.59 0.69 -5.08
C MET A 28 -2.42 -0.09 -5.69
N GLY A 29 -2.24 -1.36 -5.33
CA GLY A 29 -1.24 -2.23 -5.94
C GLY A 29 -1.52 -2.52 -7.42
N GLU A 30 -2.77 -2.81 -7.76
CA GLU A 30 -3.21 -3.06 -9.15
C GLU A 30 -3.12 -1.78 -10.00
N VAL A 31 -3.56 -0.64 -9.45
CA VAL A 31 -3.49 0.68 -10.10
C VAL A 31 -2.03 1.13 -10.27
N ALA A 32 -1.16 0.92 -9.27
CA ALA A 32 0.26 1.26 -9.37
C ALA A 32 0.97 0.46 -10.47
N LYS A 33 0.63 -0.82 -10.63
CA LYS A 33 1.16 -1.67 -11.70
C LYS A 33 0.70 -1.18 -13.08
N GLY A 34 -0.56 -0.79 -13.22
CA GLY A 34 -1.11 -0.18 -14.44
C GLY A 34 -0.46 1.17 -14.80
N ILE A 35 -0.33 2.07 -13.82
CA ILE A 35 0.31 3.38 -14.00
C ILE A 35 1.81 3.23 -14.33
N THR A 36 2.51 2.27 -13.71
CA THR A 36 3.93 2.01 -13.99
C THR A 36 4.15 1.53 -15.42
N SER A 37 3.32 0.59 -15.90
CA SER A 37 3.37 0.13 -17.29
C SER A 37 3.01 1.24 -18.28
N PHE A 38 2.04 2.09 -17.93
CA PHE A 38 1.69 3.26 -18.75
C PHE A 38 2.85 4.26 -18.84
N ARG A 39 3.50 4.55 -17.70
CA ARG A 39 4.66 5.46 -17.66
C ARG A 39 5.87 4.88 -18.39
N LYS A 40 6.08 3.56 -18.32
CA LYS A 40 7.12 2.84 -19.05
C LYS A 40 6.86 2.91 -20.56
N GLY A 41 5.64 2.63 -21.00
CA GLY A 41 5.25 2.74 -22.41
C GLY A 41 5.38 4.15 -22.98
N LEU A 42 5.10 5.19 -22.19
CA LEU A 42 5.34 6.58 -22.60
C LEU A 42 6.83 6.92 -22.74
N LYS A 43 7.68 6.43 -21.83
CA LYS A 43 9.14 6.65 -21.91
C LYS A 43 9.78 5.90 -23.07
N GLU A 44 9.32 4.70 -23.38
CA GLU A 44 9.81 3.87 -24.49
C GLU A 44 9.47 4.47 -25.87
N GLY A 45 8.39 5.26 -25.95
CA GLY A 45 8.06 6.03 -27.15
C GLY A 45 8.92 7.29 -27.37
N GLU A 46 9.63 7.77 -26.35
CA GLU A 46 10.44 8.99 -26.42
C GLU A 46 11.96 8.70 -26.46
N ASP A 47 12.43 7.66 -25.76
CA ASP A 47 13.82 7.20 -25.77
C ASP A 47 13.87 5.67 -26.03
N GLY A 48 14.26 5.28 -27.24
CA GLY A 48 14.33 3.89 -27.69
C GLY A 48 15.52 3.09 -27.13
N THR A 49 15.74 3.05 -25.81
CA THR A 49 16.76 2.18 -25.21
C THR A 49 16.33 1.64 -23.85
N ASP A 50 16.16 0.32 -23.82
CA ASP A 50 16.35 -0.64 -22.73
C ASP A 50 15.96 -0.24 -21.29
N LYS A 51 14.92 -0.91 -20.77
CA LYS A 51 15.09 -1.87 -19.67
C LYS A 51 13.78 -2.51 -19.27
N ASP A 52 13.78 -3.83 -19.35
CA ASP A 52 12.72 -4.65 -18.81
C ASP A 52 12.82 -4.76 -17.28
N GLU A 53 12.60 -3.66 -16.56
CA GLU A 53 12.40 -3.68 -15.11
C GLU A 53 10.92 -3.89 -14.83
N GLY A 54 10.42 -5.08 -15.20
CA GLY A 54 9.21 -5.66 -14.65
C GLY A 54 9.46 -6.02 -13.20
N GLY A 55 9.47 -5.01 -12.33
CA GLY A 55 9.54 -5.18 -10.89
C GLY A 55 8.45 -6.15 -10.45
N ASN A 56 8.87 -7.36 -10.08
CA ASN A 56 8.15 -8.23 -9.19
C ASN A 56 8.03 -7.51 -7.84
N ALA A 57 7.15 -6.52 -7.78
CA ALA A 57 6.59 -6.05 -6.54
C ALA A 57 5.61 -7.12 -6.08
N SER A 58 6.17 -8.23 -5.61
CA SER A 58 5.58 -9.01 -4.53
C SER A 58 5.51 -8.05 -3.35
N ILE A 59 4.46 -7.22 -3.31
CA ILE A 59 3.96 -6.73 -2.03
C ILE A 59 3.36 -7.97 -1.38
N SER A 60 4.25 -8.72 -0.73
CA SER A 60 3.88 -9.73 0.24
C SER A 60 2.93 -9.03 1.20
N GLU A 61 1.70 -9.54 1.20
CA GLU A 61 0.65 -9.24 2.15
C GLU A 61 1.11 -9.69 3.54
N ASN A 62 2.02 -8.92 4.14
CA ASN A 62 2.38 -9.05 5.54
C ASN A 62 2.36 -7.65 6.17
N ALA A 63 1.16 -7.10 6.21
CA ALA A 63 0.81 -5.97 7.05
C ALA A 63 -0.65 -6.11 7.52
N ALA A 64 -0.95 -7.25 8.13
CA ALA A 64 -2.08 -7.37 9.02
C ALA A 64 -1.75 -8.34 10.16
N SER A 65 -1.55 -7.75 11.33
CA SER A 65 -1.36 -8.36 12.65
C SER A 65 0.05 -8.76 13.05
N GLU A 66 0.85 -7.77 13.43
CA GLU A 66 1.63 -7.87 14.67
C GLU A 66 1.53 -6.54 15.46
N GLU A 67 0.49 -6.40 16.26
CA GLU A 67 0.56 -5.75 17.57
C GLU A 67 -0.64 -6.20 18.42
N THR A 68 -0.55 -7.40 19.00
CA THR A 68 -1.06 -7.79 20.33
C THR A 68 -0.70 -9.27 20.53
N THR A 69 0.57 -9.56 20.81
CA THR A 69 0.99 -10.73 21.59
C THR A 69 2.40 -10.44 22.09
N THR A 70 2.50 -9.86 23.28
CA THR A 70 3.62 -10.07 24.23
C THR A 70 3.16 -9.55 25.58
N ALA A 71 2.62 -10.45 26.40
CA ALA A 71 2.72 -10.42 27.87
C ALA A 71 2.22 -11.77 28.44
N SER A 72 3.15 -12.71 28.53
CA SER A 72 3.26 -13.79 29.52
C SER A 72 2.10 -14.80 29.69
N ARG A 73 2.22 -15.93 28.98
CA ARG A 73 1.92 -17.25 29.54
C ARG A 73 3.23 -17.91 29.96
N GLU A 74 3.75 -17.51 31.11
CA GLU A 74 4.80 -18.25 31.83
C GLU A 74 4.57 -17.99 33.32
N ASP A 75 3.77 -18.84 33.96
CA ASP A 75 3.97 -19.20 35.38
C ASP A 75 3.47 -20.62 35.57
N GLU A 76 4.41 -21.50 35.28
CA GLU A 76 4.58 -22.82 35.84
C GLU A 76 4.35 -22.81 37.37
N LYS A 77 3.55 -23.78 37.85
CA LYS A 77 3.72 -24.46 39.15
C LYS A 77 3.41 -23.68 40.44
N THR A 78 2.14 -23.75 40.83
CA THR A 78 1.70 -23.85 42.24
C THR A 78 0.66 -24.98 42.29
N ARG A 79 0.99 -26.22 42.62
CA ARG A 79 1.32 -26.74 43.96
C ARG A 79 0.42 -26.13 45.04
N ASN A 80 -0.77 -26.71 45.22
CA ASN A 80 -1.30 -27.16 46.51
C ASN A 80 -2.60 -27.95 46.32
#